data_AF-A0A923E1F0-F1
#
_entry.id   AF-A0A923E1F0-F1
#
_cell.length_a   1.000
_cell.length_b   1.000
_cell.length_c   1.000
_cell.angle_alpha   90.00
_cell.angle_beta   90.00
_cell.angle_gamma   90.00
#
_symmetry.space_group_name_H-M   'P 1'
#
loop_
_entity.id
_entity.type
_entity.pdbx_description
1 polymer ?
#
loop_
_entity_poly.entity_id
_entity_poly.type
_entity_poly.pdbx_seq_one_letter_code
_entity_poly.pdbx_strand_id
1 'polypeptide(L)'
;MSGSEALERLERMEEHYRSALARVEAAEAGLKAIEDFFEAMRPLMDAYGTTWLADREAVAEEDAPALAVLGEDAVWDLHTDQHGLAQGMLRLAAEHFSPRGA
;
A
#
# COMPACT_ATOMS: atom_id res chain seq x y z
N MET A 1 17.21 -44.19 7.03
CA MET A 1 15.99 -43.43 6.69
C MET A 1 15.14 -44.30 5.80
N SER A 2 13.94 -44.65 6.24
CA SER A 2 13.02 -45.44 5.43
C SER A 2 12.36 -44.56 4.35
N GLY A 3 11.79 -45.17 3.30
CA GLY A 3 11.01 -44.43 2.30
C GLY A 3 9.81 -43.69 2.90
N SER A 4 9.26 -44.19 4.01
CA SER A 4 8.13 -43.59 4.74
C SER A 4 8.51 -42.24 5.38
N GLU A 5 9.65 -42.18 6.06
CA GLU A 5 10.12 -40.95 6.70
C GLU A 5 10.46 -39.85 5.68
N ALA A 6 10.91 -40.25 4.49
CA ALA A 6 11.18 -39.32 3.40
C ALA A 6 9.89 -38.73 2.82
N LEU A 7 8.87 -39.56 2.62
CA LEU A 7 7.57 -39.12 2.12
C LEU A 7 6.91 -38.11 3.06
N GLU A 8 6.87 -38.39 4.36
CA GLU A 8 6.29 -37.48 5.36
C GLU A 8 6.96 -36.09 5.39
N ARG A 9 8.29 -36.04 5.19
CA ARG A 9 8.99 -34.75 5.10
C ARG A 9 8.61 -33.99 3.83
N LEU A 10 8.45 -34.70 2.71
CA LEU A 10 8.06 -34.10 1.44
C LEU A 10 6.62 -33.57 1.50
N GLU A 11 5.71 -34.28 2.14
CA GLU A 11 4.32 -33.83 2.33
C GLU A 11 4.26 -32.54 3.16
N ARG A 12 5.03 -32.46 4.26
CA ARG A 12 5.13 -31.21 5.04
C ARG A 12 5.76 -30.07 4.25
N MET A 13 6.79 -30.35 3.44
CA MET A 13 7.38 -29.33 2.56
C MET A 13 6.38 -28.83 1.51
N GLU A 14 5.59 -29.72 0.93
CA GLU A 14 4.56 -29.39 -0.05
C GLU A 14 3.47 -28.50 0.56
N GLU A 15 3.04 -28.78 1.80
CA GLU A 15 2.12 -27.91 2.53
C GLU A 15 2.69 -26.51 2.73
N HIS A 16 3.95 -26.40 3.17
CA HIS A 16 4.63 -25.12 3.31
C HIS A 16 4.77 -24.39 1.96
N TYR A 17 5.09 -25.11 0.90
CA TYR A 17 5.20 -24.56 -0.45
C TYR A 17 3.88 -23.95 -0.92
N ARG A 18 2.78 -24.70 -0.86
CA ARG A 18 1.45 -24.20 -1.26
C ARG A 18 1.04 -22.99 -0.44
N SER A 19 1.35 -23.02 0.85
CA SER A 19 1.08 -21.91 1.76
C SER A 19 1.91 -20.67 1.40
N ALA A 20 3.17 -20.83 1.02
CA ALA A 20 4.04 -19.74 0.59
C ALA A 20 3.59 -19.16 -0.77
N LEU A 21 3.20 -20.04 -1.71
CA LEU A 21 2.73 -19.66 -3.04
C LEU A 21 1.49 -18.74 -2.96
N ALA A 22 0.48 -19.13 -2.19
CA ALA A 22 -0.72 -18.30 -2.03
C ALA A 22 -0.42 -16.93 -1.38
N ARG A 23 0.60 -16.86 -0.51
CA ARG A 23 1.00 -15.59 0.13
C ARG A 23 1.75 -14.66 -0.81
N VAL A 24 2.61 -15.19 -1.70
CA VAL A 24 3.32 -14.34 -2.66
C VAL A 24 2.36 -13.78 -3.71
N GLU A 25 1.39 -14.56 -4.18
CA GLU A 25 0.35 -14.09 -5.09
C GLU A 25 -0.47 -12.93 -4.47
N ALA A 26 -0.87 -13.07 -3.21
CA ALA A 26 -1.56 -12.00 -2.49
C ALA A 26 -0.68 -10.76 -2.27
N ALA A 27 0.61 -10.95 -2.02
CA ALA A 27 1.57 -9.85 -1.85
C ALA A 27 1.80 -9.09 -3.17
N GLU A 28 1.90 -9.79 -4.30
CA GLU A 28 2.04 -9.17 -5.63
C GLU A 28 0.79 -8.35 -6.00
N ALA A 29 -0.41 -8.88 -5.75
CA ALA A 29 -1.65 -8.14 -5.95
C ALA A 29 -1.72 -6.91 -5.04
N GLY A 30 -1.32 -7.03 -3.78
CA GLY A 30 -1.24 -5.91 -2.83
C GLY A 30 -0.24 -4.84 -3.26
N LEU A 31 0.94 -5.24 -3.75
CA LEU A 31 1.93 -4.30 -4.27
C LEU A 31 1.39 -3.52 -5.46
N LYS A 32 0.73 -4.20 -6.41
CA LYS A 32 0.11 -3.53 -7.56
C LYS A 32 -0.96 -2.51 -7.12
N ALA A 33 -1.76 -2.83 -6.11
CA ALA A 33 -2.76 -1.91 -5.57
C ALA A 33 -2.13 -0.67 -4.90
N ILE A 34 -0.99 -0.83 -4.22
CA ILE A 34 -0.23 0.30 -3.65
C ILE A 34 0.32 1.19 -4.76
N GLU A 35 0.87 0.61 -5.83
CA GLU A 35 1.33 1.36 -7.00
C GLU A 35 0.20 2.18 -7.64
N ASP A 36 -0.97 1.55 -7.85
CA ASP A 36 -2.15 2.24 -8.39
C ASP A 36 -2.62 3.37 -7.48
N PHE A 37 -2.61 3.16 -6.16
CA PHE A 37 -2.93 4.21 -5.20
C PHE A 37 -1.95 5.38 -5.30
N PHE A 38 -0.65 5.12 -5.42
CA PHE A 38 0.37 6.17 -5.51
C PHE A 38 0.22 7.00 -6.78
N GLU A 39 -0.14 6.35 -7.90
CA GLU A 39 -0.45 7.04 -9.16
C GLU A 39 -1.73 7.86 -9.06
N ALA A 40 -2.78 7.33 -8.42
CA ALA A 40 -4.04 8.04 -8.23
C ALA A 40 -3.90 9.29 -7.34
N MET A 41 -2.94 9.30 -6.40
CA MET A 41 -2.67 10.44 -5.55
C MET A 41 -2.03 11.62 -6.28
N ARG A 42 -1.33 11.40 -7.41
CA ARG A 42 -0.64 12.48 -8.14
C ARG A 42 -1.56 13.64 -8.54
N PRO A 43 -2.64 13.43 -9.32
CA PRO A 43 -3.52 14.53 -9.71
C PRO A 43 -4.22 15.19 -8.51
N LEU A 44 -4.48 14.44 -7.43
CA LEU A 44 -5.06 15.00 -6.21
C LEU A 44 -4.10 15.96 -5.52
N MET A 45 -2.84 15.57 -5.35
CA MET A 45 -1.81 16.42 -4.75
C MET A 45 -1.44 17.60 -5.63
N ASP A 46 -1.43 17.42 -6.96
CA ASP A 46 -1.22 18.52 -7.90
C ASP A 46 -2.31 19.58 -7.75
N ALA A 47 -3.59 19.18 -7.74
CA ALA A 47 -4.71 20.11 -7.54
C ALA A 47 -4.68 20.75 -6.14
N TYR A 48 -4.43 19.95 -5.09
CA TYR A 48 -4.34 20.42 -3.71
C TYR A 48 -3.23 21.46 -3.52
N GLY A 49 -2.06 21.25 -4.15
CA GLY A 49 -0.92 22.16 -4.05
C GLY A 49 -0.98 23.38 -4.96
N THR A 50 -1.90 23.46 -5.93
CA THR A 50 -1.91 24.53 -6.94
C THR A 50 -3.19 25.36 -6.96
N THR A 51 -4.37 24.73 -7.09
CA THR A 51 -5.64 25.45 -7.31
C THR A 51 -6.60 25.38 -6.14
N TRP A 52 -6.43 24.39 -5.25
CA TRP A 52 -7.42 24.05 -4.22
C TRP A 52 -7.92 25.22 -3.38
N LEU A 53 -7.03 26.09 -2.87
CA LEU A 53 -7.47 27.22 -2.05
C LEU A 53 -8.34 28.20 -2.84
N ALA A 54 -7.95 28.51 -4.08
CA ALA A 54 -8.69 29.40 -4.95
C ALA A 54 -10.04 28.79 -5.35
N ASP A 55 -10.06 27.50 -5.69
CA ASP A 55 -11.28 26.76 -6.02
C ASP A 55 -12.23 26.70 -4.81
N ARG A 56 -11.70 26.44 -3.61
CA ARG A 56 -12.45 26.44 -2.35
C ARG A 56 -13.07 27.80 -2.05
N GLU A 57 -12.33 28.89 -2.21
CA GLU A 57 -12.84 30.24 -1.99
C GLU A 57 -13.90 30.63 -3.04
N ALA A 58 -13.69 30.25 -4.31
CA ALA A 58 -14.61 30.57 -5.40
C ALA A 58 -15.99 29.95 -5.20
N VAL A 59 -16.06 28.75 -4.62
CA VAL A 59 -17.32 28.03 -4.38
C VAL A 59 -17.85 28.19 -2.96
N ALA A 60 -17.20 28.98 -2.10
CA ALA A 60 -17.58 29.14 -0.69
C ALA A 60 -18.93 29.84 -0.48
N GLU A 61 -19.32 30.71 -1.43
CA GLU A 61 -20.60 31.44 -1.41
C GLU A 61 -21.68 30.77 -2.27
N GLU A 62 -21.31 29.73 -3.03
CA GLU A 62 -22.25 28.95 -3.84
C GLU A 62 -22.88 27.85 -2.97
N ASP A 63 -24.13 27.45 -3.24
CA ASP A 63 -24.73 26.20 -2.73
C ASP A 63 -24.06 24.99 -3.41
N ALA A 64 -22.73 24.94 -3.34
CA ALA A 64 -21.91 23.92 -3.95
C ALA A 64 -22.17 22.57 -3.24
N PRO A 65 -22.18 21.45 -3.97
CA PRO A 65 -22.25 20.14 -3.36
C PRO A 65 -21.11 19.95 -2.35
N ALA A 66 -21.39 19.24 -1.26
CA ALA A 66 -20.40 18.91 -0.25
C ALA A 66 -19.35 17.93 -0.81
N LEU A 67 -18.34 18.46 -1.48
CA LEU A 67 -17.22 17.71 -2.03
C LEU A 67 -16.15 17.55 -0.94
N ALA A 68 -15.76 16.31 -0.63
CA ALA A 68 -14.75 16.02 0.39
C ALA A 68 -13.42 16.75 0.13
N VAL A 69 -13.04 16.89 -1.15
CA VAL A 69 -11.81 17.55 -1.58
C VAL A 69 -11.76 19.05 -1.27
N LEU A 70 -12.88 19.70 -0.96
CA LEU A 70 -12.89 21.10 -0.50
C LEU A 70 -12.48 21.22 0.97
N GLY A 71 -12.52 20.12 1.72
CA GLY A 71 -11.96 20.04 3.07
C GLY A 71 -10.44 20.08 3.02
N GLU A 72 -9.84 20.76 3.99
CA GLU A 72 -8.38 20.85 4.15
C GLU A 72 -7.76 19.47 4.44
N ASP A 73 -8.43 18.69 5.29
CA ASP A 73 -7.85 17.44 5.77
C ASP A 73 -7.99 16.27 4.78
N ALA A 74 -9.01 16.25 3.92
CA ALA A 74 -9.36 15.03 3.18
C ALA A 74 -8.26 14.53 2.23
N VAL A 75 -7.66 15.42 1.43
CA VAL A 75 -6.56 15.05 0.53
C VAL A 75 -5.25 14.88 1.32
N TRP A 76 -5.07 15.69 2.36
CA TRP A 76 -3.86 15.66 3.20
C TRP A 76 -3.75 14.39 4.05
N ASP A 77 -4.86 13.89 4.57
CA ASP A 77 -4.95 12.63 5.31
C ASP A 77 -4.60 11.44 4.40
N LEU A 78 -5.16 11.40 3.19
CA LEU A 78 -4.82 10.37 2.20
C LEU A 78 -3.34 10.42 1.80
N HIS A 79 -2.77 11.60 1.67
CA HIS A 79 -1.34 11.78 1.42
C HIS A 79 -0.48 11.31 2.60
N THR A 80 -0.95 11.49 3.83
CA THR A 80 -0.31 10.98 5.05
C THR A 80 -0.34 9.46 5.07
N ASP A 81 -1.46 8.83 4.71
CA ASP A 81 -1.57 7.37 4.57
C ASP A 81 -0.63 6.83 3.49
N GLN A 82 -0.49 7.53 2.36
CA GLN A 82 0.47 7.21 1.30
C GLN A 82 1.91 7.16 1.84
N HIS A 83 2.29 8.16 2.64
CA HIS A 83 3.60 8.21 3.30
C HIS A 83 3.77 7.05 4.29
N GLY A 84 2.75 6.76 5.10
CA GLY A 84 2.77 5.65 6.05
C GLY A 84 2.99 4.30 5.37
N LEU A 85 2.32 4.05 4.24
CA LEU A 85 2.51 2.84 3.43
C LEU A 85 3.94 2.75 2.89
N ALA A 86 4.46 3.82 2.29
CA ALA A 86 5.83 3.85 1.76
C ALA A 86 6.88 3.58 2.86
N GLN A 87 6.72 4.19 4.03
CA GLN A 87 7.59 3.95 5.19
C GLN A 87 7.50 2.51 5.68
N GLY A 88 6.28 1.94 5.74
CA GLY A 88 6.06 0.54 6.08
C GLY A 88 6.81 -0.41 5.13
N MET A 89 6.74 -0.16 3.82
CA MET A 89 7.46 -0.95 2.81
C MET A 89 8.97 -0.83 2.95
N LEU A 90 9.51 0.38 3.15
CA LEU A 90 10.94 0.59 3.37
C LEU A 90 11.43 -0.16 4.61
N ARG A 91 10.68 -0.10 5.71
CA ARG A 91 11.00 -0.83 6.94
C ARG A 91 11.00 -2.34 6.71
N LEU A 92 9.99 -2.88 6.04
CA LEU A 92 9.90 -4.32 5.72
C LEU A 92 11.08 -4.77 4.85
N ALA A 93 11.43 -4.01 3.82
CA ALA A 93 12.57 -4.30 2.97
C ALA A 93 13.88 -4.27 3.76
N ALA A 94 14.08 -3.23 4.59
CA ALA A 94 15.25 -3.12 5.44
C ALA A 94 15.36 -4.30 6.42
N GLU A 95 14.28 -4.68 7.09
CA GLU A 95 14.25 -5.83 8.01
C GLU A 95 14.54 -7.17 7.30
N HIS A 96 14.11 -7.32 6.04
CA HIS A 96 14.34 -8.53 5.26
C HIS A 96 15.79 -8.65 4.74
N PHE A 97 16.36 -7.55 4.24
CA PHE A 97 17.70 -7.52 3.65
C PHE A 97 18.81 -7.20 4.66
N SER A 98 18.48 -6.75 5.86
CA SER A 98 19.47 -6.56 6.92
C SER A 98 20.04 -7.91 7.34
N PRO A 99 21.37 -8.06 7.43
CA PRO A 99 21.99 -9.32 7.83
C PRO A 99 21.49 -9.70 9.23
N ARG A 100 20.75 -10.81 9.31
CA ARG A 100 20.36 -11.41 10.58
C ARG A 100 21.60 -12.05 11.22
N GLY A 101 22.37 -11.27 11.96
CA GLY A 101 23.50 -11.72 12.79
C GLY A 101 24.62 -12.39 11.98
N ALA A 102 25.69 -11.63 11.73
CA ALA A 102 27.02 -12.24 11.62
C ALA A 102 27.46 -12.78 12.98
#